data_AF-A0A517TCA8-F1
#
_entry.id   AF-A0A517TCA8-F1
#
_cell.length_a   1.000
_cell.length_b   1.000
_cell.length_c   1.000
_cell.angle_alpha   90.00
_cell.angle_beta   90.00
_cell.angle_gamma   90.00
#
_symmetry.space_group_name_H-M   'P 1'
#
loop_
_entity.id
_entity.type
_entity.pdbx_description
1 polymer ?
#
loop_
_entity_poly.entity_id
_entity_poly.type
_entity_poly.pdbx_seq_one_letter_code
_entity_poly.pdbx_strand_id
1 'polypeptide(L)'
;MPPAETASTATGKSVHKTLADDRRLSDEFDLVQTAIRDKNGNVIYVSKRVNLKTGLPQPGAKLQEAIPDAVSFRRKLILDDKPLGRPLSKDRQEIIRFIKAYQKREGHLPDIIAIQRYNPKTAQLVITELYTPFDFLP
;
A
#
# COMPACT_ATOMS: atom_id res chain seq x y z
N MET A 1 2.72 10.75 26.32
CA MET A 1 3.78 9.73 26.13
C MET A 1 3.53 9.04 24.79
N PRO A 2 4.50 8.99 23.86
CA PRO A 2 4.36 8.14 22.68
C PRO A 2 4.34 6.67 23.14
N PRO A 3 3.58 5.78 22.48
CA PRO A 3 3.59 4.36 22.83
C PRO A 3 5.00 3.79 22.60
N ALA A 4 5.48 3.00 23.56
CA ALA A 4 6.73 2.25 23.44
C ALA A 4 6.65 1.35 22.19
N GLU A 5 7.65 1.43 21.33
CA GLU A 5 7.72 0.61 20.12
C GLU A 5 7.88 -0.87 20.51
N THR A 6 6.93 -1.71 20.10
CA THR A 6 7.04 -3.15 20.32
C THR A 6 8.06 -3.76 19.36
N ALA A 7 8.74 -4.84 19.76
CA ALA A 7 9.72 -5.51 18.90
C ALA A 7 9.14 -5.93 17.53
N SER A 8 7.86 -6.29 17.48
CA SER A 8 7.14 -6.63 16.24
C SER A 8 7.07 -5.43 15.26
N THR A 9 6.87 -4.21 15.77
CA THR A 9 6.91 -2.98 14.95
C THR A 9 8.32 -2.65 14.45
N ALA A 10 9.34 -2.87 15.28
CA ALA A 10 10.74 -2.60 14.89
C ALA A 10 11.19 -3.57 13.78
N THR A 11 10.89 -4.86 13.91
CA THR A 11 11.18 -5.86 12.87
C THR A 11 10.45 -5.52 11.57
N GLY A 12 9.16 -5.19 11.64
CA GLY A 12 8.39 -4.76 10.47
C GLY A 12 9.05 -3.60 9.74
N LYS A 13 9.39 -2.51 10.44
CA LYS A 13 10.10 -1.36 9.83
C LYS A 13 11.41 -1.76 9.17
N SER A 14 12.18 -2.66 9.77
CA SER A 14 13.42 -3.16 9.17
C SER A 14 13.16 -3.93 7.88
N VAL A 15 12.13 -4.81 7.85
CA VAL A 15 11.77 -5.56 6.65
C VAL A 15 11.36 -4.62 5.52
N HIS A 16 10.44 -3.70 5.81
CA HIS A 16 9.96 -2.71 4.83
C HIS A 16 11.11 -1.88 4.28
N LYS A 17 12.11 -1.52 5.10
CA LYS A 17 13.29 -0.80 4.63
C LYS A 17 14.15 -1.65 3.69
N THR A 18 14.51 -2.87 4.08
CA THR A 18 15.33 -3.76 3.25
C THR A 18 14.66 -4.03 1.90
N LEU A 19 13.37 -4.38 1.90
CA LEU A 19 12.64 -4.62 0.66
C LEU A 19 12.51 -3.36 -0.20
N ALA A 20 12.39 -2.19 0.41
CA ALA A 20 12.39 -0.93 -0.34
C ALA A 20 13.75 -0.66 -1.01
N ASP A 21 14.85 -0.93 -0.32
CA ASP A 21 16.18 -0.77 -0.90
C ASP A 21 16.40 -1.73 -2.08
N ASP A 22 16.00 -3.00 -1.95
CA ASP A 22 16.07 -3.98 -3.04
C ASP A 22 15.23 -3.54 -4.26
N ARG A 23 14.03 -3.00 -4.03
CA ARG A 23 13.13 -2.53 -5.11
C ARG A 23 13.64 -1.26 -5.80
N ARG A 24 14.35 -0.39 -5.08
CA ARG A 24 15.01 0.78 -5.69
C ARG A 24 16.17 0.36 -6.59
N LEU A 25 16.81 -0.77 -6.30
CA LEU A 25 17.91 -1.31 -7.10
C LEU A 25 17.43 -2.14 -8.30
N SER A 26 16.18 -2.57 -8.34
CA SER A 26 15.68 -3.47 -9.39
C SER A 26 15.21 -2.78 -10.66
N ASP A 27 15.02 -1.46 -10.65
CA ASP A 27 14.39 -0.67 -11.73
C ASP A 27 12.99 -1.18 -12.16
N GLU A 28 12.33 -2.02 -11.35
CA GLU A 28 11.00 -2.58 -11.67
C GLU A 28 9.83 -1.67 -11.27
N PHE A 29 10.09 -0.71 -10.38
CA PHE A 29 9.06 0.10 -9.72
C PHE A 29 9.30 1.59 -9.94
N ASP A 30 8.22 2.30 -10.31
CA ASP A 30 8.23 3.74 -10.49
C ASP A 30 8.23 4.49 -9.16
N LEU A 31 7.61 3.91 -8.13
CA LEU A 31 7.53 4.45 -6.77
C LEU A 31 7.87 3.36 -5.76
N VAL A 32 8.67 3.71 -4.75
CA VAL A 32 9.02 2.82 -3.64
C VAL A 32 8.99 3.58 -2.32
N GLN A 33 7.99 3.29 -1.48
CA GLN A 33 7.72 3.98 -0.20
C GLN A 33 7.63 5.50 -0.31
N THR A 34 7.02 5.98 -1.40
CA THR A 34 6.78 7.41 -1.64
C THR A 34 5.33 7.64 -1.97
N ALA A 35 4.82 8.83 -1.63
CA ALA A 35 3.46 9.21 -1.96
C ALA A 35 3.20 9.15 -3.48
N ILE A 36 2.04 8.61 -3.88
CA ILE A 36 1.59 8.67 -5.26
C ILE A 36 1.34 10.15 -5.63
N ARG A 37 2.02 10.61 -6.68
CA ARG A 37 1.90 11.96 -7.22
C ARG A 37 1.11 11.95 -8.53
N ASP A 38 0.52 13.07 -8.92
CA ASP A 38 -0.06 13.25 -10.25
C ASP A 38 1.05 13.35 -11.32
N LYS A 39 0.66 13.49 -12.59
CA LYS A 39 1.60 13.63 -13.72
C LYS A 39 2.41 14.93 -13.69
N ASN A 40 2.00 15.91 -12.87
CA ASN A 40 2.70 17.17 -12.64
C ASN A 40 3.62 17.12 -11.40
N GLY A 41 3.67 15.99 -10.69
CA GLY A 41 4.48 15.81 -9.49
C GLY A 41 3.82 16.25 -8.18
N ASN A 42 2.55 16.67 -8.17
CA ASN A 42 1.84 17.03 -6.95
C ASN A 42 1.36 15.80 -6.20
N VAL A 43 1.42 15.80 -4.87
CA VAL A 43 0.94 14.67 -4.06
C VAL A 43 -0.57 14.51 -4.21
N ILE A 44 -1.01 13.28 -4.47
CA ILE A 44 -2.43 12.95 -4.53
C ILE A 44 -2.93 12.66 -3.12
N TYR A 45 -3.80 13.53 -2.64
CA TYR A 45 -4.52 13.34 -1.39
C TYR A 45 -5.84 12.57 -1.60
N VAL A 46 -6.05 11.55 -0.77
CA VAL A 46 -7.26 10.73 -0.75
C VAL A 46 -7.88 10.73 0.65
N SER A 47 -9.17 10.40 0.75
CA SER A 47 -9.83 10.34 2.06
C SER A 47 -9.17 9.28 2.94
N LYS A 48 -8.85 9.64 4.18
CA LYS A 48 -8.27 8.73 5.17
C LYS A 48 -9.19 7.55 5.47
N ARG A 49 -10.50 7.78 5.46
CA ARG A 49 -11.53 6.79 5.77
C ARG A 49 -12.65 6.85 4.75
N VAL A 50 -12.97 5.68 4.20
CA VAL A 50 -14.16 5.49 3.36
C VAL A 50 -15.18 4.60 4.07
N ASN A 51 -16.44 4.69 3.69
CA ASN A 51 -17.41 3.66 4.01
C ASN A 51 -17.09 2.41 3.18
N LEU A 52 -16.79 1.29 3.85
CA LEU A 52 -16.37 0.07 3.18
C LEU A 52 -17.46 -0.62 2.35
N LYS A 53 -18.73 -0.21 2.52
CA LYS A 53 -19.87 -0.71 1.71
C LYS A 53 -20.12 0.12 0.45
N THR A 54 -19.73 1.39 0.44
CA THR A 54 -20.05 2.30 -0.67
C THR A 54 -18.82 2.90 -1.35
N GLY A 55 -17.65 2.80 -0.71
CA GLY A 55 -16.39 3.33 -1.22
C GLY A 55 -16.28 4.85 -1.11
N LEU A 56 -17.33 5.51 -0.62
CA LEU A 56 -17.40 6.96 -0.48
C LEU A 56 -16.66 7.43 0.78
N PRO A 57 -16.02 8.62 0.74
CA PRO A 57 -15.45 9.25 1.94
C PRO A 57 -16.46 9.31 3.09
N GLN A 58 -16.02 8.99 4.30
CA GLN A 58 -16.85 9.23 5.48
C GLN A 58 -16.98 10.76 5.71
N PRO A 59 -18.14 11.25 6.19
CA PRO A 59 -18.29 12.65 6.55
C PRO A 59 -17.20 13.11 7.52
N GLY A 60 -16.56 14.24 7.23
CA GLY A 60 -15.47 14.80 8.05
C GLY A 60 -14.14 14.04 7.98
N ALA A 61 -14.00 13.03 7.10
CA ALA A 61 -12.74 12.31 6.96
C ALA A 61 -11.64 13.22 6.40
N LYS A 62 -10.57 13.37 7.18
CA LYS A 62 -9.35 14.07 6.74
C LYS A 62 -8.78 13.44 5.47
N LEU A 63 -8.09 14.24 4.68
CA LEU A 63 -7.29 13.73 3.59
C LEU A 63 -5.94 13.22 4.09
N GLN A 64 -5.36 12.26 3.37
CA GLN A 64 -4.05 11.69 3.64
C GLN A 64 -3.38 11.28 2.33
N GLU A 65 -2.05 11.25 2.34
CA GLU A 65 -1.22 10.70 1.28
C GLU A 65 -1.37 9.17 1.19
N ALA A 66 -1.25 8.65 -0.02
CA ALA A 66 -1.19 7.22 -0.31
C ALA A 66 0.27 6.82 -0.54
N ILE A 67 0.86 6.12 0.41
CA ILE A 67 2.26 5.68 0.39
C ILE A 67 2.29 4.13 0.42
N PRO A 68 2.15 3.46 -0.74
CA PRO A 68 2.33 2.02 -0.83
C PRO A 68 3.81 1.64 -0.73
N ASP A 69 4.10 0.37 -0.47
CA ASP A 69 5.49 -0.11 -0.46
C ASP A 69 6.13 -0.01 -1.84
N ALA A 70 5.40 -0.35 -2.92
CA ALA A 70 5.83 -0.03 -4.28
C ALA A 70 4.69 0.08 -5.30
N VAL A 71 4.94 0.76 -6.41
CA VAL A 71 4.02 0.88 -7.55
C VAL A 71 4.80 0.73 -8.85
N SER A 72 4.26 -0.03 -9.79
CA SER A 72 4.69 -0.03 -11.19
C SER A 72 3.51 0.39 -12.06
N PHE A 73 3.56 1.58 -12.63
CA PHE A 73 2.51 2.09 -13.53
C PHE A 73 2.50 1.30 -14.83
N ARG A 74 3.68 0.97 -15.37
CA ARG A 74 3.84 0.14 -16.58
C ARG A 74 3.17 -1.23 -16.42
N ARG A 75 3.37 -1.89 -15.28
CA ARG A 75 2.78 -3.21 -14.97
C ARG A 75 1.38 -3.12 -14.38
N LYS A 76 0.86 -1.90 -14.17
CA LYS A 76 -0.40 -1.62 -13.49
C LYS A 76 -0.54 -2.34 -12.15
N LEU A 77 0.53 -2.25 -11.36
CA LEU A 77 0.72 -3.02 -10.13
C LEU A 77 0.88 -2.08 -8.94
N ILE A 78 0.16 -2.36 -7.85
CA ILE A 78 0.46 -1.86 -6.51
C ILE A 78 0.95 -3.04 -5.69
N LEU A 79 2.05 -2.86 -4.98
CA LEU A 79 2.63 -3.85 -4.09
C LEU A 79 2.64 -3.32 -2.65
N ASP A 80 2.25 -4.19 -1.72
CA ASP A 80 2.23 -3.86 -0.30
C ASP A 80 2.70 -5.06 0.56
N ASP A 81 3.59 -4.82 1.51
CA ASP A 81 4.15 -5.86 2.36
C ASP A 81 3.34 -6.00 3.65
N LYS A 82 2.98 -7.23 4.00
CA LYS A 82 2.24 -7.53 5.23
C LYS A 82 2.81 -8.74 5.95
N PRO A 83 2.78 -8.79 7.30
CA PRO A 83 3.14 -9.99 8.03
C PRO A 83 2.28 -11.19 7.61
N LEU A 84 2.89 -12.37 7.56
CA LEU A 84 2.19 -13.64 7.37
C LEU A 84 1.12 -13.81 8.46
N GLY A 85 -0.09 -14.21 8.05
CA GLY A 85 -1.23 -14.40 8.95
C GLY A 85 -1.98 -13.11 9.34
N ARG A 86 -1.53 -11.92 8.92
CA ARG A 86 -2.29 -10.67 9.14
C ARG A 86 -3.54 -10.64 8.24
N PRO A 87 -4.76 -10.53 8.81
CA PRO A 87 -5.97 -10.43 8.01
C PRO A 87 -6.03 -9.13 7.20
N LEU A 88 -6.32 -9.23 5.89
CA LEU A 88 -6.43 -8.07 4.99
C LEU A 88 -7.56 -7.11 5.35
N SER A 89 -8.57 -7.58 6.09
CA SER A 89 -9.65 -6.73 6.61
C SER A 89 -9.13 -5.56 7.47
N LYS A 90 -7.97 -5.73 8.11
CA LYS A 90 -7.30 -4.67 8.89
C LYS A 90 -6.65 -3.59 8.02
N ASP A 91 -6.35 -3.92 6.77
CA ASP A 91 -5.61 -3.06 5.83
C ASP A 91 -6.49 -2.58 4.67
N ARG A 92 -7.76 -3.02 4.60
CA ARG A 92 -8.68 -2.68 3.51
C ARG A 92 -8.81 -1.18 3.26
N GLN A 93 -8.89 -0.36 4.31
CA GLN A 93 -8.93 1.11 4.18
C GLN A 93 -7.66 1.66 3.50
N GLU A 94 -6.50 1.10 3.82
CA GLU A 94 -5.21 1.49 3.26
C GLU A 94 -5.11 1.11 1.79
N ILE A 95 -5.43 -0.13 1.45
CA ILE A 95 -5.39 -0.62 0.07
C ILE A 95 -6.38 0.17 -0.80
N ILE A 96 -7.58 0.50 -0.30
CA ILE A 96 -8.51 1.38 -1.02
C ILE A 96 -7.89 2.76 -1.28
N ARG A 97 -7.16 3.34 -0.32
CA ARG A 97 -6.47 4.63 -0.53
C ARG A 97 -5.45 4.52 -1.66
N PHE A 98 -4.67 3.45 -1.72
CA PHE A 98 -3.69 3.22 -2.78
C PHE A 98 -4.37 3.10 -4.14
N ILE A 99 -5.42 2.27 -4.23
CA ILE A 99 -6.21 2.10 -5.46
C ILE A 99 -6.79 3.44 -5.93
N LYS A 100 -7.36 4.24 -5.02
CA LYS A 100 -7.96 5.54 -5.38
C LYS A 100 -6.90 6.56 -5.80
N ALA A 101 -5.73 6.59 -5.17
CA ALA A 101 -4.66 7.48 -5.57
C ALA A 101 -4.06 7.07 -6.93
N TYR A 102 -3.88 5.77 -7.18
CA TYR A 102 -3.50 5.23 -8.49
C TYR A 102 -4.52 5.63 -9.56
N GLN A 103 -5.81 5.40 -9.29
CA GLN A 103 -6.90 5.73 -10.23
C GLN A 103 -6.93 7.21 -10.58
N LYS A 104 -6.72 8.10 -9.60
CA LYS A 104 -6.64 9.55 -9.84
C LYS A 104 -5.45 9.93 -10.73
N ARG A 105 -4.33 9.23 -10.64
CA ARG A 105 -3.13 9.50 -11.44
C ARG A 105 -3.26 8.99 -12.87
N GLU A 106 -3.64 7.72 -13.03
CA GLU A 106 -3.61 7.01 -14.31
C GLU A 106 -4.93 7.08 -15.07
N GLY A 107 -6.03 7.45 -14.42
CA GLY A 107 -7.37 7.50 -15.01
C GLY A 107 -8.06 6.13 -15.09
N HIS A 108 -7.37 5.06 -14.71
CA HIS A 108 -7.91 3.70 -14.61
C HIS A 108 -7.43 3.00 -13.33
N LEU A 109 -8.06 1.89 -12.96
CA LEU A 109 -7.63 1.08 -11.82
C LEU A 109 -6.31 0.33 -12.13
N PRO A 110 -5.50 -0.04 -11.12
CA PRO A 110 -4.42 -1.00 -11.35
C PRO A 110 -5.03 -2.36 -11.71
N ASP A 111 -4.29 -3.19 -12.45
CA ASP A 111 -4.75 -4.54 -12.80
C ASP A 111 -4.50 -5.51 -11.63
N ILE A 112 -3.42 -5.28 -10.87
CA ILE A 112 -2.96 -6.19 -9.81
C ILE A 112 -2.66 -5.42 -8.52
N ILE A 113 -3.13 -5.99 -7.40
CA ILE A 113 -2.68 -5.66 -6.04
C ILE A 113 -1.91 -6.88 -5.52
N ALA A 114 -0.59 -6.76 -5.39
CA ALA A 114 0.25 -7.81 -4.84
C ALA A 114 0.48 -7.57 -3.34
N ILE A 115 0.12 -8.55 -2.52
CA ILE A 115 0.44 -8.55 -1.09
C ILE A 115 1.60 -9.51 -0.86
N GLN A 116 2.79 -8.96 -0.57
CA GLN A 116 3.96 -9.76 -0.21
C GLN A 116 3.92 -10.08 1.28
N ARG A 117 3.82 -11.38 1.59
CA ARG A 117 3.81 -11.88 2.96
C ARG A 117 5.22 -12.17 3.44
N TYR A 118 5.62 -11.54 4.54
CA TYR A 118 6.88 -11.87 5.20
C TYR A 118 6.66 -12.54 6.55
N ASN A 119 7.59 -13.40 6.96
CA ASN A 119 7.60 -13.96 8.29
C ASN A 119 8.04 -12.86 9.29
N PRO A 120 7.19 -12.45 10.25
CA PRO A 120 7.52 -11.35 11.15
C PRO A 120 8.65 -11.67 12.15
N LYS A 121 9.09 -12.94 12.25
CA LYS A 121 10.22 -13.35 13.10
C LYS A 121 11.53 -13.40 12.33
N THR A 122 11.51 -13.87 11.08
CA THR A 122 12.73 -14.07 10.28
C THR A 122 12.95 -13.01 9.21
N ALA A 123 11.99 -12.10 9.00
CA ALA A 123 11.96 -11.10 7.94
C ALA A 123 11.95 -11.65 6.50
N GLN A 124 11.92 -12.97 6.32
CA GLN A 124 11.94 -13.59 5.00
C GLN A 124 10.58 -13.50 4.32
N LEU A 125 10.59 -13.24 3.01
CA LEU A 125 9.40 -13.38 2.17
C LEU A 125 8.95 -14.85 2.13
N VAL A 126 7.64 -15.06 2.20
CA VAL A 126 7.01 -16.38 2.27
C VAL A 126 6.16 -16.64 1.04
N ILE A 127 5.25 -15.72 0.71
CA ILE A 127 4.34 -15.85 -0.42
C ILE A 127 3.95 -14.47 -0.95
N THR A 128 3.63 -14.39 -2.24
CA THR A 128 2.96 -13.22 -2.83
C THR A 128 1.54 -13.61 -3.19
N GLU A 129 0.57 -12.94 -2.58
CA GLU A 129 -0.86 -13.09 -2.90
C GLU A 129 -1.23 -12.03 -3.94
N LEU A 130 -1.95 -12.43 -4.99
CA LEU A 130 -2.37 -11.53 -6.08
C LEU A 130 -3.87 -11.33 -6.02
N TYR A 131 -4.28 -10.06 -6.07
CA TYR A 131 -5.67 -9.63 -6.03
C TYR A 131 -5.96 -8.64 -7.14
N THR A 132 -7.23 -8.46 -7.42
CA THR A 132 -7.76 -7.37 -8.24
C THR A 132 -8.20 -6.21 -7.33
N PRO A 133 -8.39 -5.00 -7.88
CA PRO A 133 -8.98 -3.90 -7.11
C PRO A 133 -10.37 -4.22 -6.53
N PHE A 134 -11.14 -5.07 -7.21
CA PHE A 134 -12.52 -5.41 -6.84
C PHE A 134 -12.59 -6.34 -5.62
N ASP A 135 -11.47 -6.97 -5.23
CA ASP A 135 -11.38 -7.70 -3.96
C ASP A 135 -11.41 -6.74 -2.75
N PHE A 136 -11.15 -5.45 -2.95
CA PHE A 136 -11.09 -4.44 -1.89
C PHE A 136 -12.17 -3.38 -2.02
N LEU A 137 -12.44 -2.92 -3.24
CA LEU A 137 -13.50 -1.95 -3.51
C LEU A 137 -14.89 -2.59 -3.30
N PRO A 138 -15.89 -1.80 -2.89
CA PRO A 138 -17.29 -2.24 -2.88
C PRO A 138 -17.92 -2.27 -4.27
#